data_AF-A0A7Z0SD26-F1
#
_entry.id   AF-A0A7Z0SD26-F1
#
_cell.length_a   1.000
_cell.length_b   1.000
_cell.length_c   1.000
_cell.angle_alpha   90.00
_cell.angle_beta   90.00
_cell.angle_gamma   90.00
#
_symmetry.space_group_name_H-M   'P 1'
#
loop_
_entity.id
_entity.type
_entity.pdbx_description
1 polymer ?
#
loop_
_entity_poly.entity_id
_entity_poly.type
_entity_poly.pdbx_seq_one_letter_code
_entity_poly.pdbx_strand_id
1 'polypeptide(L)'
;MHVAQIVHEAEHFEQHGLNFGKPEFDLDKIRDWKEGITKTLTGGLARLAKQRKVGEWGKGRFPGANSLDVVSETAPKTPLKMFWGGSQEKSPEKAIHV
;
A
#
# COMPACT_ATOMS: atom_id res chain seq x y z
N MET A 1 7.08 15.32 7.27
CA MET A 1 7.98 16.32 7.89
C MET A 1 7.37 16.71 9.23
N HIS A 2 7.72 16.04 10.33
CA HIS A 2 7.14 16.32 11.66
C HIS A 2 8.24 16.46 12.72
N VAL A 3 9.25 15.57 12.71
CA VAL A 3 10.44 15.69 13.59
C VAL A 3 11.17 17.03 13.43
N ALA A 4 11.35 17.51 12.19
CA ALA A 4 12.02 18.79 11.95
C ALA A 4 11.24 19.99 12.49
N GLN A 5 9.91 19.94 12.46
CA GLN A 5 9.07 20.99 13.05
C GLN A 5 9.24 21.03 14.57
N ILE A 6 9.27 19.87 15.22
CA ILE A 6 9.46 19.77 16.68
C ILE A 6 10.84 20.30 17.09
N VAL A 7 11.89 20.01 16.32
CA VAL A 7 13.24 20.55 16.59
C VAL A 7 13.23 22.08 16.47
N HIS A 8 12.61 22.61 15.42
CA HIS A 8 12.51 24.05 15.23
C HIS A 8 11.70 24.74 16.33
N GLU A 9 10.59 24.14 16.76
CA GLU A 9 9.79 24.64 17.89
C GLU A 9 10.59 24.62 19.19
N ALA A 10 11.34 23.54 19.47
CA ALA A 10 12.19 23.44 20.66
C ALA A 10 13.29 24.51 20.70
N GLU A 11 13.90 24.85 19.56
CA GLU A 11 14.87 25.94 19.45
C GLU A 11 14.24 27.31 19.76
N HIS A 12 12.99 27.54 19.36
CA HIS A 12 12.27 28.79 19.64
C HIS A 12 11.97 29.01 21.12
N PHE A 13 11.95 27.96 21.95
CA PHE A 13 11.71 28.06 23.39
C PHE A 13 12.88 28.68 24.18
N GLU A 14 14.07 28.82 23.58
CA GLU A 14 15.20 29.53 24.21
C GLU A 14 14.81 30.97 24.59
N GLN A 15 13.98 31.63 23.78
CA GLN A 15 13.48 32.99 24.02
C GLN A 15 12.55 33.09 25.24
N HIS A 16 12.04 31.95 25.72
CA HIS A 16 11.19 31.84 26.89
C HIS A 16 11.93 31.24 28.10
N GLY A 17 13.27 31.15 28.04
CA GLY A 17 14.11 30.68 29.14
C GLY A 17 14.26 29.16 29.24
N LEU A 18 13.79 28.42 28.24
CA LEU A 18 13.91 26.96 28.15
C LEU A 18 14.97 26.60 27.11
N ASN A 19 16.13 26.13 27.57
CA ASN A 19 17.23 25.74 26.70
C ASN A 19 17.27 24.21 26.54
N PHE A 20 17.17 23.75 25.30
CA PHE A 20 17.42 22.37 24.94
C PHE A 20 18.79 22.30 24.26
N GLY A 21 19.68 21.43 24.74
CA GLY A 21 20.93 21.14 24.03
C GLY A 21 20.64 20.59 22.62
N LYS A 22 21.65 20.66 21.73
CA LYS A 22 21.49 20.15 20.36
C LYS A 22 21.05 18.68 20.37
N PRO A 23 19.99 18.32 19.63
CA PRO A 23 19.51 16.94 19.59
C PRO A 23 20.50 16.04 18.85
N GLU A 24 20.62 14.80 19.32
CA GLU A 24 21.27 13.72 18.60
C GLU A 24 20.24 13.02 17.70
N PHE A 25 20.62 12.75 16.44
CA PHE A 25 19.71 12.13 15.47
C PHE A 25 20.11 10.68 15.18
N ASP A 26 19.25 9.76 15.59
CA ASP A 26 19.28 8.36 15.14
C ASP A 26 18.38 8.22 13.90
N LEU A 27 19.01 8.20 12.73
CA LEU A 27 18.30 8.15 11.45
C LEU A 27 17.55 6.83 11.24
N ASP A 28 18.04 5.72 11.80
CA ASP A 28 17.40 4.42 11.63
C ASP A 28 16.12 4.37 12.46
N LYS A 29 16.13 4.86 13.70
CA LYS A 29 14.89 5.01 14.50
C LYS A 29 13.87 5.92 13.83
N ILE A 30 14.31 7.05 13.26
CA ILE A 30 13.41 7.99 12.56
C ILE A 30 12.80 7.31 11.33
N ARG A 31 13.60 6.54 10.58
CA ARG A 31 13.13 5.79 9.41
C ARG A 31 12.13 4.71 9.82
N ASP A 32 12.43 3.93 10.85
CA ASP A 32 11.55 2.86 11.35
C ASP A 32 10.21 3.41 11.83
N TRP A 33 10.22 4.55 12.54
CA TRP A 33 9.00 5.24 12.92
C TRP A 33 8.16 5.66 11.70
N LYS A 34 8.80 6.26 10.68
CA LYS A 34 8.13 6.63 9.42
C LYS A 34 7.56 5.41 8.70
N GLU A 35 8.30 4.30 8.66
CA GLU A 35 7.83 3.07 8.01
C GLU A 35 6.67 2.45 8.80
N GLY A 36 6.68 2.54 10.13
CA GLY A 36 5.57 2.14 11.00
C GLY A 36 4.28 2.88 10.71
N ILE A 37 4.34 4.21 10.52
CA ILE A 37 3.18 5.02 10.11
C ILE A 37 2.69 4.56 8.74
N THR A 38 3.60 4.41 7.78
CA THR A 38 3.27 3.99 6.41
C THR A 38 2.58 2.63 6.42
N LYS A 39 3.10 1.66 7.17
CA LYS A 39 2.54 0.31 7.33
C LYS A 39 1.16 0.34 8.00
N THR A 40 0.96 1.21 8.97
CA THR A 40 -0.33 1.33 9.67
C THR A 40 -1.42 1.84 8.74
N LEU A 41 -1.14 2.92 8.00
CA LEU A 41 -2.10 3.50 7.06
C LEU A 41 -2.40 2.57 5.88
N THR A 42 -1.35 2.00 5.26
CA THR A 42 -1.50 1.07 4.13
C THR A 42 -2.19 -0.23 4.56
N GLY A 43 -1.84 -0.77 5.73
CA GLY A 43 -2.51 -1.93 6.32
C GLY A 43 -3.99 -1.66 6.63
N GLY A 44 -4.31 -0.46 7.13
CA GLY A 44 -5.69 -0.02 7.33
C GLY A 44 -6.50 0.01 6.03
N LEU A 45 -5.92 0.57 4.95
CA LEU A 45 -6.56 0.58 3.63
C LEU A 45 -6.78 -0.84 3.09
N ALA A 46 -5.79 -1.73 3.23
CA ALA A 46 -5.92 -3.13 2.82
C ALA A 46 -7.05 -3.86 3.56
N ARG A 47 -7.20 -3.60 4.87
CA ARG A 47 -8.32 -4.13 5.66
C ARG A 47 -9.67 -3.60 5.17
N LEU A 48 -9.76 -2.30 4.88
CA LEU A 48 -10.98 -1.69 4.34
C LEU A 48 -11.36 -2.26 2.97
N ALA A 49 -10.37 -2.46 2.08
CA ALA A 49 -10.60 -3.09 0.78
C ALA A 49 -11.17 -4.51 0.93
N LYS A 50 -10.58 -5.31 1.84
CA LYS A 50 -11.07 -6.65 2.16
C LYS A 50 -12.49 -6.63 2.73
N GLN A 51 -12.79 -5.73 3.68
CA GLN A 51 -14.11 -5.60 4.28
C GLN A 51 -15.18 -5.22 3.25
N ARG A 52 -14.82 -4.39 2.27
CA ARG A 52 -15.71 -3.96 1.19
C ARG A 52 -15.74 -4.93 0.00
N LYS A 53 -15.11 -6.11 0.10
CA LYS A 53 -15.03 -7.12 -0.96
C LYS A 53 -14.45 -6.57 -2.28
N VAL A 54 -13.55 -5.58 -2.17
CA VAL A 54 -12.82 -5.06 -3.33
C VAL A 54 -11.77 -6.11 -3.73
N GLY A 55 -11.74 -6.46 -5.01
CA GLY A 55 -10.87 -7.49 -5.57
C GLY A 55 -9.38 -7.09 -5.62
N GLU A 56 -8.57 -7.97 -6.20
CA GLU A 56 -7.12 -7.80 -6.28
C GLU A 56 -6.70 -6.59 -7.13
N TRP A 57 -5.56 -6.00 -6.78
CA TRP A 57 -4.90 -4.96 -7.56
C TRP A 57 -3.74 -5.56 -8.35
N GLY A 58 -3.48 -5.03 -9.54
CA GLY A 58 -2.44 -5.53 -10.43
C GLY A 58 -2.25 -4.62 -11.63
N LYS A 59 -1.25 -4.95 -12.46
CA LYS A 59 -1.02 -4.25 -13.72
C LYS A 59 -2.09 -4.67 -14.72
N GLY A 60 -2.86 -3.70 -15.22
CA GLY A 60 -3.93 -3.91 -16.18
C GLY A 60 -3.48 -3.69 -17.62
N ARG A 61 -3.91 -4.54 -18.55
CA ARG A 61 -3.80 -4.35 -20.01
C ARG A 61 -5.16 -4.54 -20.66
N PHE A 62 -5.50 -3.69 -21.63
CA PHE A 62 -6.74 -3.81 -22.40
C PHE A 62 -6.51 -4.65 -23.68
N PRO A 63 -6.94 -5.94 -23.71
CA PRO A 63 -6.92 -6.72 -24.94
C PRO A 63 -8.09 -6.39 -25.89
N GLY A 64 -9.08 -5.61 -25.45
CA GLY A 64 -10.24 -5.21 -26.27
C GLY A 64 -11.14 -4.22 -25.53
N ALA A 65 -12.19 -3.75 -26.20
CA ALA A 65 -13.04 -2.64 -25.72
C ALA A 65 -13.70 -2.88 -24.34
N ASN A 66 -14.01 -4.14 -24.00
CA ASN A 66 -14.74 -4.51 -22.78
C ASN A 66 -14.02 -5.59 -21.95
N SER A 67 -12.69 -5.69 -22.05
CA SER A 67 -11.89 -6.70 -21.33
C SER A 67 -10.65 -6.04 -20.73
N LEU A 68 -10.32 -6.43 -19.50
CA LEU A 68 -9.10 -6.02 -18.81
C LEU A 68 -8.39 -7.27 -18.30
N ASP A 69 -7.17 -7.51 -18.78
CA ASP A 69 -6.28 -8.53 -18.24
C ASP A 69 -5.53 -7.91 -17.06
N VAL A 70 -5.61 -8.54 -15.89
CA VAL A 70 -4.94 -8.07 -14.66
C VAL A 70 -3.87 -9.07 -14.26
N VAL A 71 -2.63 -8.60 -14.11
CA VAL A 71 -1.53 -9.38 -13.55
C VAL A 71 -1.29 -8.90 -12.12
N SER A 72 -1.67 -9.71 -11.13
CA SER A 72 -1.32 -9.46 -9.72
C SER A 72 0.02 -10.11 -9.36
N GLU A 73 0.78 -9.47 -8.48
CA GLU A 73 2.05 -10.01 -7.95
C GLU A 73 1.82 -10.90 -6.72
N THR A 74 0.60 -10.93 -6.18
CA THR A 74 0.25 -11.53 -4.89
C THR A 74 -0.55 -12.85 -4.99
N ALA A 75 -1.04 -13.23 -6.18
CA ALA A 75 -1.81 -14.46 -6.42
C ALA A 75 -1.32 -15.19 -7.70
N PRO A 76 -1.52 -16.52 -7.84
CA PRO A 76 -0.98 -17.26 -8.98
C PRO A 76 -1.57 -16.77 -10.31
N LYS A 77 -0.67 -16.62 -11.30
CA LYS A 77 -0.87 -16.17 -12.69
C LYS A 77 -2.04 -16.88 -13.39
N THR A 78 -3.26 -16.48 -13.07
CA THR A 78 -4.46 -16.89 -13.79
C THR A 78 -5.01 -15.61 -14.40
N PRO A 79 -5.03 -15.46 -15.74
CA PRO A 79 -5.57 -14.28 -16.38
C PRO A 79 -7.06 -14.16 -16.04
N LEU A 80 -7.39 -13.31 -15.07
CA LEU A 80 -8.75 -12.99 -14.71
C LEU A 80 -9.33 -12.13 -15.83
N LYS A 81 -10.13 -12.75 -16.70
CA LYS A 81 -10.82 -12.07 -17.79
C LYS A 81 -12.11 -11.45 -17.24
N MET A 82 -12.02 -10.22 -16.74
CA MET A 82 -13.20 -9.48 -16.27
C MET A 82 -13.94 -8.85 -17.46
N PHE A 83 -15.11 -9.42 -17.79
CA PHE A 83 -16.12 -8.80 -18.64
C PHE A 83 -17.13 -8.07 -17.75
N TRP A 84 -17.35 -6.77 -17.98
CA TRP A 84 -18.45 -6.03 -17.37
C TRP A 84 -19.77 -6.53 -17.99
N GLY A 85 -20.33 -7.60 -17.40
CA GLY A 85 -21.51 -8.29 -17.93
C GLY A 85 -21.79 -9.70 -17.38
N GLY A 86 -20.92 -10.26 -16.54
CA GLY A 86 -21.17 -11.54 -15.87
C GLY A 86 -19.87 -12.23 -15.48
N SER A 87 -19.76 -12.61 -14.21
CA SER A 87 -18.62 -13.39 -13.70
C SER A 87 -18.75 -14.84 -14.17
N GLN A 88 -17.75 -15.34 -14.90
CA GLN A 88 -17.55 -16.77 -15.11
C GLN A 88 -16.11 -17.09 -14.74
N GLU A 89 -15.96 -17.75 -13.60
CA GLU A 89 -14.72 -18.35 -13.15
C GLU A 89 -14.49 -19.64 -13.96
N LYS A 90 -13.44 -19.67 -14.80
CA LYS A 90 -13.04 -20.92 -15.47
C LYS A 90 -12.23 -21.77 -14.50
N SER A 91 -12.88 -22.79 -13.93
CA SER A 91 -12.26 -23.88 -13.17
C SER A 91 -11.31 -24.72 -14.06
N PRO A 92 -10.18 -25.24 -13.55
CA PRO A 92 -9.19 -25.95 -14.34
C PRO A 92 -9.59 -27.43 -14.46
N GLU A 93 -10.50 -27.76 -15.36
CA GLU A 93 -10.69 -29.15 -15.77
C GLU A 93 -10.64 -29.31 -17.28
N LYS A 94 -9.84 -30.31 -17.69
CA LYS A 94 -9.56 -30.86 -19.03
C LYS A 94 -8.25 -30.43 -19.69
N ALA A 95 -7.17 -30.97 -19.14
CA ALA A 95 -6.01 -31.40 -19.92
C ALA A 95 -5.62 -32.83 -19.51
N ILE A 96 -6.56 -33.77 -19.65
CA ILE A 96 -6.25 -35.20 -19.81
C ILE A 96 -7.27 -35.74 -20.81
N HIS A 97 -6.83 -35.99 -22.05
CA HIS A 97 -7.08 -37.20 -22.83
C HIS A 97 -6.57 -37.06 -24.26
N VAL A 98 -5.69 -38.02 -24.60
CA VAL A 98 -5.18 -38.46 -25.92
C VAL A 98 -4.18 -37.54 -26.61
#